data_AF-A0AAV5SGE0-F1
#
_entry.id   AF-A0AAV5SGE0-F1
#
_cell.length_a   1.000
_cell.length_b   1.000
_cell.length_c   1.000
_cell.angle_alpha   90.00
_cell.angle_beta   90.00
_cell.angle_gamma   90.00
#
_symmetry.space_group_name_H-M   'P 1'
#
loop_
_entity.id
_entity.type
_entity.pdbx_description
1 polymer ?
#
loop_
_entity_poly.entity_id
_entity_poly.type
_entity_poly.pdbx_seq_one_letter_code
_entity_poly.pdbx_strand_id
1 'polypeptide(L)'
;YILYIQAYLTRGIIMYNVIDLTTLTINAIGIKFCEGRYKQLYGNGTLNARYQVNEAYLLAKAMHPVYLGSFIIKIFSACIAYAYIFLPNNVDVKIHALIETVYFLVHAFNCAFSSTYLMMKHKSLRRAVRKMYRRKKRNQRKESLSIVAYTKEECSVTYFNMLDSSWQ
;
A
#
# COMPACT_ATOMS: atom_id res chain seq x y z
N TYR A 1 -1.07 -35.43 -14.22
CA TYR A 1 -0.90 -34.58 -13.03
C TYR A 1 -0.10 -33.31 -13.32
N ILE A 2 1.10 -33.40 -13.89
CA ILE A 2 1.94 -32.22 -14.22
C ILE A 2 1.27 -31.25 -15.20
N LEU A 3 0.68 -31.74 -16.30
CA LEU A 3 -0.07 -30.92 -17.26
C LEU A 3 -1.27 -30.19 -16.64
N TYR A 4 -1.90 -30.82 -15.65
CA TYR A 4 -3.01 -30.21 -14.90
C TYR A 4 -2.49 -29.03 -14.07
N ILE A 5 -1.41 -29.22 -13.30
CA ILE A 5 -0.78 -28.14 -12.52
C ILE A 5 -0.37 -26.97 -13.42
N GLN A 6 0.28 -27.25 -14.56
CA GLN A 6 0.68 -26.22 -15.52
C GLN A 6 -0.54 -25.41 -16.03
N ALA A 7 -1.65 -26.07 -16.35
CA ALA A 7 -2.87 -25.39 -16.79
C ALA A 7 -3.45 -24.44 -15.73
N TYR A 8 -3.46 -24.84 -14.45
CA TYR A 8 -3.91 -23.96 -13.36
C TYR A 8 -3.00 -22.75 -13.17
N LEU A 9 -1.68 -22.96 -13.23
CA LEU A 9 -0.69 -21.88 -13.12
C LEU A 9 -0.83 -20.88 -14.27
N THR A 10 -0.93 -21.36 -15.50
CA THR A 10 -1.15 -20.51 -16.67
C THR A 10 -2.43 -19.69 -16.55
N ARG A 11 -3.54 -20.31 -16.10
CA ARG A 11 -4.81 -19.60 -15.86
C ARG A 11 -4.67 -18.54 -14.78
N GLY A 12 -3.97 -18.84 -13.68
CA GLY A 12 -3.68 -17.88 -12.62
C GLY A 12 -2.93 -16.66 -13.14
N ILE A 13 -1.84 -16.87 -13.87
CA ILE A 13 -1.05 -15.78 -14.46
C ILE A 13 -1.89 -14.94 -15.42
N ILE A 14 -2.73 -15.56 -16.28
CA ILE A 14 -3.63 -14.83 -17.19
C ILE A 14 -4.60 -13.96 -16.40
N MET A 15 -5.27 -14.53 -15.38
CA MET A 15 -6.24 -13.79 -14.56
C MET A 15 -5.59 -12.57 -13.87
N TYR A 16 -4.38 -12.71 -13.34
CA TYR A 16 -3.65 -11.58 -12.74
C TYR A 16 -3.35 -10.47 -13.76
N ASN A 17 -2.89 -10.82 -14.97
CA ASN A 17 -2.61 -9.84 -16.01
C ASN A 17 -3.88 -9.10 -16.46
N VAL A 18 -5.02 -9.79 -16.53
CA VAL A 18 -6.32 -9.16 -16.83
C VAL A 18 -6.70 -8.16 -15.75
N ILE A 19 -6.56 -8.51 -14.47
CA ILE A 19 -6.84 -7.59 -13.35
C ILE A 19 -5.95 -6.34 -13.42
N ASP A 20 -4.66 -6.50 -13.73
CA ASP A 20 -3.77 -5.34 -13.85
C ASP A 20 -4.10 -4.45 -15.05
N LEU A 21 -4.45 -5.04 -16.20
CA LEU A 21 -4.87 -4.29 -17.39
C LEU A 21 -6.17 -3.53 -17.14
N THR A 22 -7.15 -4.15 -16.47
CA THR A 22 -8.39 -3.47 -16.07
C THR A 22 -8.11 -2.31 -15.11
N THR A 23 -7.17 -2.48 -14.18
CA THR A 23 -6.75 -1.40 -13.27
C THR A 23 -6.14 -0.22 -14.02
N LEU A 24 -5.26 -0.48 -15.00
CA LEU A 24 -4.63 0.55 -15.83
C LEU A 24 -5.69 1.33 -16.65
N THR A 25 -6.61 0.61 -17.27
CA THR A 25 -7.68 1.19 -18.10
C THR A 25 -8.67 2.00 -17.27
N ILE A 26 -9.12 1.48 -16.13
CA ILE A 26 -9.98 2.22 -15.18
C ILE A 26 -9.30 3.49 -14.72
N ASN A 27 -8.01 3.45 -14.37
CA ASN A 27 -7.29 4.65 -13.96
C ASN A 27 -7.16 5.67 -15.10
N ALA A 28 -6.90 5.23 -16.33
CA ALA A 28 -6.85 6.11 -17.50
C ALA A 28 -8.22 6.78 -17.78
N ILE A 29 -9.30 6.00 -17.70
CA ILE A 29 -10.67 6.52 -17.81
C ILE A 29 -10.96 7.51 -16.68
N GLY A 30 -10.58 7.18 -15.45
CA GLY A 30 -10.74 8.04 -14.27
C GLY A 30 -10.06 9.40 -14.44
N ILE A 31 -8.86 9.44 -15.02
CA ILE A 31 -8.16 10.70 -15.32
C ILE A 31 -8.95 11.54 -16.32
N LYS A 32 -9.38 10.95 -17.44
CA LYS A 32 -10.18 11.66 -18.46
C LYS A 32 -11.52 12.14 -17.90
N PHE A 33 -12.18 11.30 -17.10
CA PHE A 33 -13.44 11.64 -16.44
C PHE A 33 -13.27 12.81 -15.47
N CYS A 34 -12.25 12.77 -14.60
CA CYS A 34 -11.99 13.85 -13.64
C CYS A 34 -11.60 15.15 -14.35
N GLU A 35 -10.84 15.08 -15.44
CA GLU A 35 -10.49 16.25 -16.26
C GLU A 35 -11.74 16.88 -16.90
N GLY A 36 -12.60 16.06 -17.52
CA GLY A 36 -13.87 16.51 -18.11
C GLY A 36 -14.79 17.14 -17.06
N ARG A 37 -14.92 16.48 -15.90
CA ARG A 37 -15.73 16.99 -14.78
C ARG A 37 -15.17 18.29 -14.21
N TYR A 38 -13.86 18.43 -14.11
CA TYR A 38 -13.22 19.67 -13.65
C TYR A 38 -13.52 20.84 -14.59
N LYS A 39 -13.45 20.61 -15.91
CA LYS A 39 -13.79 21.60 -16.94
C LYS A 39 -15.26 22.03 -16.85
N GLN A 40 -16.19 21.09 -16.64
CA GLN A 40 -17.63 21.39 -16.48
C GLN A 40 -17.94 22.23 -15.24
N LEU A 41 -17.17 22.07 -14.15
CA LEU A 41 -17.37 22.83 -12.91
C LEU A 41 -16.76 24.23 -12.97
N TYR A 42 -16.04 24.59 -14.04
CA TYR A 42 -15.49 25.92 -14.21
C TYR A 42 -16.64 26.92 -14.49
N GLY A 43 -16.77 27.94 -13.66
CA GLY A 43 -17.83 28.96 -13.77
C GLY A 43 -19.15 28.61 -13.08
N ASN A 44 -19.55 27.34 -13.03
CA ASN A 44 -20.87 26.93 -12.53
C ASN A 44 -20.85 26.17 -11.18
N GLY A 45 -19.68 25.69 -10.75
CA GLY A 45 -19.55 24.85 -9.55
C GLY A 45 -19.12 25.62 -8.30
N THR A 46 -19.49 25.10 -7.13
CA THR A 46 -18.97 25.60 -5.84
C THR A 46 -17.46 25.42 -5.75
N LEU A 47 -16.77 26.32 -5.03
CA LEU A 47 -15.32 26.26 -4.87
C LEU A 47 -14.86 24.92 -4.27
N ASN A 48 -15.63 24.38 -3.32
CA ASN A 48 -15.33 23.10 -2.68
C ASN A 48 -15.45 21.92 -3.66
N ALA A 49 -16.48 21.88 -4.51
CA ALA A 49 -16.63 20.83 -5.52
C ALA A 49 -15.47 20.84 -6.52
N ARG A 50 -15.05 22.04 -6.97
CA ARG A 50 -13.88 22.20 -7.84
C ARG A 50 -12.60 21.70 -7.18
N TYR A 51 -12.39 22.02 -5.91
CA TYR A 51 -11.24 21.56 -5.15
C TYR A 51 -11.21 20.02 -5.03
N GLN A 52 -12.33 19.40 -4.68
CA GLN A 52 -12.42 17.94 -4.55
C GLN A 52 -12.13 17.22 -5.86
N VAL A 53 -12.74 17.67 -6.97
CA VAL A 53 -12.51 17.07 -8.29
C VAL A 53 -11.07 17.28 -8.76
N ASN A 54 -10.48 18.45 -8.49
CA ASN A 54 -9.07 18.71 -8.81
C ASN A 54 -8.12 17.82 -7.99
N GLU A 55 -8.40 17.60 -6.70
CA GLU A 55 -7.60 16.71 -5.86
C GLU A 55 -7.69 15.25 -6.36
N ALA A 56 -8.88 14.79 -6.73
CA ALA A 56 -9.08 13.46 -7.33
C ALA A 56 -8.34 13.30 -8.67
N TYR A 57 -8.40 14.33 -9.54
CA TYR A 57 -7.65 14.36 -10.81
C TYR A 57 -6.14 14.27 -10.58
N LEU A 58 -5.60 15.08 -9.66
CA LEU A 58 -4.16 15.07 -9.34
C LEU A 58 -3.73 13.73 -8.74
N LEU A 59 -4.58 13.09 -7.94
CA LEU A 59 -4.33 11.76 -7.40
C LEU A 59 -4.29 10.71 -8.52
N ALA A 60 -5.31 10.63 -9.36
CA ALA A 60 -5.39 9.67 -10.47
C ALA A 60 -4.21 9.83 -11.44
N LYS A 61 -3.85 11.08 -11.76
CA LYS A 61 -2.69 11.42 -12.59
C LYS A 61 -1.37 11.00 -11.96
N ALA A 62 -1.23 11.12 -10.63
CA ALA A 62 -0.04 10.66 -9.91
C ALA A 62 0.04 9.13 -9.82
N MET A 63 -1.10 8.43 -9.78
CA MET A 63 -1.17 6.96 -9.76
C MET A 63 -0.84 6.33 -11.12
N HIS A 64 -1.12 7.02 -12.22
CA HIS A 64 -0.90 6.48 -13.57
C HIS A 64 0.52 5.99 -13.88
N PRO A 65 1.59 6.79 -13.70
CA PRO A 65 2.95 6.31 -13.95
C PRO A 65 3.36 5.17 -13.01
N VAL A 66 2.78 5.11 -11.81
CA VAL A 66 3.02 4.03 -10.84
C VAL A 66 2.44 2.71 -11.34
N TYR A 67 1.19 2.73 -11.80
CA TYR A 67 0.54 1.57 -12.39
C TYR A 67 1.21 1.13 -13.70
N LEU A 68 1.64 2.08 -14.54
CA LEU A 68 2.37 1.75 -15.75
C LEU A 68 3.71 1.06 -15.44
N GLY A 69 4.50 1.62 -14.52
CA GLY A 69 5.77 1.02 -14.10
C GLY A 69 5.57 -0.37 -13.47
N SER A 70 4.57 -0.51 -12.61
CA SER A 70 4.15 -1.81 -12.05
C SER A 70 3.82 -2.84 -13.13
N PHE A 71 3.04 -2.42 -14.12
CA PHE A 71 2.60 -3.29 -15.21
C PHE A 71 3.78 -3.78 -16.05
N ILE A 72 4.74 -2.90 -16.36
CA ILE A 72 5.95 -3.26 -17.10
C ILE A 72 6.76 -4.31 -16.34
N ILE A 73 7.04 -4.08 -15.05
CA ILE A 73 7.80 -5.02 -14.21
C ILE A 73 7.10 -6.39 -14.16
N LYS A 74 5.76 -6.40 -14.06
CA LYS A 74 4.97 -7.63 -14.04
C LYS A 74 4.95 -8.37 -15.37
N ILE A 75 4.92 -7.66 -16.51
CA ILE A 75 5.06 -8.30 -17.82
C ILE A 75 6.41 -9.00 -17.91
N PHE A 76 7.50 -8.34 -17.48
CA PHE A 76 8.82 -8.98 -17.47
C PHE A 76 8.85 -10.24 -16.59
N SER A 77 8.28 -10.19 -15.38
CA SER A 77 8.23 -11.35 -14.50
C SER A 77 7.34 -12.47 -15.06
N ALA A 78 6.21 -12.13 -15.69
CA ALA A 78 5.33 -13.08 -16.36
C ALA A 78 6.01 -13.73 -17.56
N CYS A 79 6.74 -12.97 -18.39
CA CYS A 79 7.50 -13.51 -19.52
C CYS A 79 8.54 -14.53 -19.06
N ILE A 80 9.27 -14.25 -17.98
CA ILE A 80 10.24 -15.20 -17.40
C ILE A 80 9.53 -16.47 -16.92
N ALA A 81 8.39 -16.33 -16.23
CA ALA A 81 7.60 -17.47 -15.76
C ALA A 81 7.07 -18.32 -16.93
N TYR A 82 6.55 -17.69 -17.99
CA TYR A 82 6.08 -18.39 -19.19
C TYR A 82 7.22 -19.09 -19.92
N ALA A 83 8.34 -18.40 -20.14
CA ALA A 83 9.51 -19.00 -20.78
C ALA A 83 9.97 -20.26 -20.05
N TYR A 84 9.89 -20.26 -18.71
CA TYR A 84 10.22 -21.43 -17.91
C TYR A 84 9.20 -22.57 -18.01
N ILE A 85 7.90 -22.25 -18.01
CA ILE A 85 6.83 -23.26 -18.14
C ILE A 85 6.87 -23.96 -19.51
N PHE A 86 7.27 -23.25 -20.57
CA PHE A 86 7.30 -23.77 -21.94
C PHE A 86 8.62 -24.46 -22.33
N LEU A 87 9.64 -24.49 -21.46
CA LEU A 87 10.89 -25.19 -21.74
C LEU A 87 10.70 -26.73 -21.62
N PRO A 88 10.94 -27.51 -22.70
CA PRO A 88 10.51 -28.91 -22.79
C PRO A 88 11.25 -29.91 -21.88
N ASN A 89 12.28 -29.50 -21.12
CA ASN A 89 13.16 -30.40 -20.38
C ASN A 89 13.36 -30.10 -18.88
N ASN A 90 12.70 -29.08 -18.32
CA ASN A 90 12.94 -28.66 -16.93
C ASN A 90 11.69 -28.82 -16.06
N VAL A 91 11.38 -30.07 -15.67
CA VAL A 91 10.27 -30.38 -14.75
C VAL A 91 10.80 -30.69 -13.35
N ASP A 92 11.77 -29.91 -12.86
CA ASP A 92 12.12 -29.97 -11.45
C ASP A 92 11.13 -29.12 -10.66
N VAL A 93 10.29 -29.80 -9.88
CA VAL A 93 9.29 -29.19 -8.98
C VAL A 93 9.93 -28.12 -8.08
N LYS A 94 11.20 -28.29 -7.69
CA LYS A 94 11.93 -27.32 -6.84
C LYS A 94 12.15 -26.00 -7.55
N ILE A 95 12.51 -26.03 -8.83
CA ILE A 95 12.77 -24.80 -9.59
C ILE A 95 11.45 -24.08 -9.90
N HIS A 96 10.38 -24.82 -10.16
CA HIS A 96 9.03 -24.24 -10.27
C HIS A 96 8.63 -23.49 -8.99
N ALA A 97 8.78 -24.11 -7.82
CA ALA A 97 8.49 -23.47 -6.53
C ALA A 97 9.35 -22.22 -6.29
N LEU A 98 10.63 -22.26 -6.70
CA LEU A 98 11.53 -21.11 -6.61
C LEU A 98 11.04 -19.94 -7.48
N ILE A 99 10.65 -20.21 -8.73
CA ILE A 99 10.17 -19.19 -9.67
C ILE A 99 8.86 -18.57 -9.18
N GLU A 100 7.95 -19.38 -8.67
CA GLU A 100 6.71 -18.90 -8.06
C GLU A 100 6.99 -18.00 -6.84
N THR A 101 7.92 -18.39 -5.99
CA THR A 101 8.36 -17.60 -4.82
C THR A 101 8.96 -16.27 -5.27
N VAL A 102 9.85 -16.28 -6.27
CA VAL A 102 10.46 -15.06 -6.82
C VAL A 102 9.39 -14.15 -7.44
N TYR A 103 8.45 -14.71 -8.19
CA TYR A 103 7.34 -13.96 -8.78
C TYR A 103 6.48 -13.29 -7.70
N PHE A 104 6.13 -14.02 -6.64
CA PHE A 104 5.37 -13.48 -5.51
C PHE A 104 6.15 -12.38 -4.77
N LEU A 105 7.46 -12.56 -4.55
CA LEU A 105 8.30 -11.55 -3.94
C LEU A 105 8.36 -10.28 -4.78
N VAL A 106 8.59 -10.39 -6.09
CA VAL A 106 8.58 -9.24 -7.02
C VAL A 106 7.24 -8.52 -6.95
N HIS A 107 6.13 -9.25 -6.89
CA HIS A 107 4.80 -8.67 -6.73
C HIS A 107 4.65 -7.91 -5.40
N ALA A 108 5.07 -8.51 -4.29
CA ALA A 108 5.01 -7.89 -2.96
C ALA A 108 5.86 -6.61 -2.90
N PHE A 109 7.08 -6.65 -3.43
CA PHE A 109 7.96 -5.49 -3.54
C PHE A 109 7.34 -4.40 -4.41
N ASN A 110 6.74 -4.76 -5.54
CA ASN A 110 6.09 -3.80 -6.42
C ASN A 110 4.89 -3.10 -5.73
N CYS A 111 4.09 -3.82 -4.94
CA CYS A 111 3.00 -3.25 -4.15
C CYS A 111 3.50 -2.27 -3.08
N ALA A 112 4.56 -2.65 -2.35
CA ALA A 112 5.19 -1.79 -1.33
C ALA A 112 5.82 -0.54 -1.96
N PHE A 113 6.55 -0.72 -3.06
CA PHE A 113 7.17 0.37 -3.81
C PHE A 113 6.12 1.34 -4.35
N SER A 114 5.07 0.83 -4.98
CA SER A 114 3.99 1.65 -5.56
C SER A 114 3.27 2.50 -4.52
N SER A 115 2.94 1.88 -3.38
CA SER A 115 2.30 2.58 -2.25
C SER A 115 3.21 3.68 -1.69
N THR A 116 4.49 3.34 -1.48
CA THR A 116 5.50 4.28 -0.97
C THR A 116 5.71 5.44 -1.93
N TYR A 117 5.88 5.15 -3.22
CA TYR A 117 6.08 6.16 -4.25
C TYR A 117 4.87 7.10 -4.35
N LEU A 118 3.66 6.56 -4.32
CA LEU A 118 2.42 7.35 -4.33
C LEU A 118 2.35 8.30 -3.13
N MET A 119 2.64 7.80 -1.93
CA MET A 119 2.71 8.61 -0.70
C MET A 119 3.77 9.71 -0.79
N MET A 120 4.91 9.44 -1.43
CA MET A 120 5.97 10.44 -1.62
C MET A 120 5.57 11.52 -2.62
N LYS A 121 4.98 11.15 -3.76
CA LYS A 121 4.61 12.12 -4.81
C LYS A 121 3.41 12.96 -4.43
N HIS A 122 2.33 12.36 -3.91
CA HIS A 122 1.09 13.10 -3.66
C HIS A 122 1.16 13.91 -2.36
N LYS A 123 1.18 15.25 -2.47
CA LYS A 123 1.35 16.18 -1.32
C LYS A 123 0.30 15.97 -0.23
N SER A 124 -0.97 15.73 -0.61
CA SER A 124 -2.06 15.54 0.35
C SER A 124 -1.89 14.23 1.14
N LEU A 125 -1.58 13.12 0.46
CA LEU A 125 -1.29 11.83 1.12
C LEU A 125 -0.09 11.96 2.05
N ARG A 126 1.00 12.60 1.60
CA ARG A 126 2.19 12.83 2.43
C ARG A 126 1.85 13.60 3.70
N ARG A 127 1.00 14.63 3.62
CA ARG A 127 0.54 15.40 4.78
C ARG A 127 -0.33 14.54 5.71
N ALA A 128 -1.25 13.74 5.16
CA ALA A 128 -2.08 12.82 5.94
C ALA A 128 -1.22 11.80 6.72
N VAL A 129 -0.26 11.17 6.06
CA VAL A 129 0.68 10.21 6.66
C VAL A 129 1.50 10.86 7.77
N ARG A 130 2.09 12.04 7.52
CA ARG A 130 2.82 12.79 8.55
C ARG A 130 1.93 13.15 9.74
N LYS A 131 0.67 13.51 9.50
CA LYS A 131 -0.30 13.83 10.56
C LYS A 131 -0.61 12.60 11.41
N MET A 132 -0.82 11.43 10.79
CA MET A 132 -1.03 10.17 11.49
C MET A 132 0.20 9.78 12.32
N TYR A 133 1.40 9.90 11.75
CA TYR A 133 2.65 9.61 12.45
C TYR A 133 2.84 10.52 13.68
N ARG A 134 2.62 11.83 13.52
CA ARG A 134 2.67 12.80 14.64
C ARG A 134 1.65 12.50 15.73
N ARG A 135 0.43 12.08 15.35
CA ARG A 135 -0.61 11.66 16.30
C ARG A 135 -0.18 10.42 17.09
N LYS A 136 0.35 9.40 16.41
CA LYS A 136 0.87 8.19 17.05
C LYS A 136 1.97 8.51 18.07
N LYS A 137 2.95 9.35 17.69
CA LYS A 137 4.01 9.81 18.59
C LYS A 137 3.46 10.58 19.80
N ARG A 138 2.45 11.44 19.61
CA ARG A 138 1.80 12.17 20.71
C ARG A 138 1.08 11.22 21.67
N ASN A 139 0.39 10.21 21.15
CA ASN A 139 -0.32 9.22 21.97
C ASN A 139 0.65 8.37 22.79
N GLN A 140 1.73 7.88 22.17
CA GLN A 140 2.79 7.15 22.89
C GLN A 140 3.41 7.99 24.02
N ARG A 141 3.64 9.30 23.78
CA ARG A 141 4.16 10.21 24.83
C ARG A 141 3.16 10.41 25.98
N LYS A 142 1.86 10.48 25.68
CA LYS A 142 0.82 10.59 26.72
C LYS A 142 0.77 9.33 27.58
N GLU A 143 0.81 8.17 26.96
CA GLU A 143 0.82 6.86 27.63
C GLU A 143 2.05 6.70 28.53
N SER A 144 3.25 7.07 28.06
CA SER A 144 4.44 7.06 28.90
C SER A 144 4.35 8.04 30.08
N LEU A 145 3.70 9.20 29.90
CA LEU A 145 3.52 10.18 30.98
C LEU A 145 2.49 9.71 32.01
N SER A 146 1.41 9.04 31.59
CA SER A 146 0.43 8.46 32.52
C SER A 146 1.01 7.31 33.34
N ILE A 147 1.86 6.46 32.74
CA ILE A 147 2.55 5.38 33.46
C ILE A 147 3.47 5.98 34.53
N VAL A 148 4.29 6.98 34.18
CA VAL A 148 5.21 7.62 35.13
C VAL A 148 4.46 8.37 36.25
N ALA A 149 3.31 8.99 35.95
CA ALA A 149 2.48 9.64 36.95
C ALA A 149 1.91 8.63 37.96
N TYR A 150 1.37 7.51 37.47
CA TYR A 150 0.83 6.44 38.29
C TYR A 150 1.91 5.82 39.20
N THR A 151 3.11 5.54 38.67
CA THR A 151 4.23 5.02 39.48
C THR A 151 4.68 6.00 40.56
N LYS A 152 4.69 7.31 40.31
CA LYS A 152 5.03 8.30 41.35
C LYS A 152 3.98 8.36 42.45
N GLU A 153 2.70 8.31 42.09
CA GLU A 153 1.60 8.36 43.04
C GLU A 153 1.60 7.08 43.90
N GLU A 154 1.69 5.90 43.30
CA GLU A 154 1.85 4.62 44.02
C GLU A 154 3.09 4.58 44.91
N CYS A 155 4.24 5.07 44.41
CA CYS A 155 5.47 5.11 45.19
C CYS A 155 5.36 6.09 46.37
N SER A 156 4.63 7.19 46.22
CA SER A 156 4.39 8.15 47.30
C SER A 156 3.47 7.56 48.37
N VAL A 157 2.36 6.93 47.96
CA VAL A 157 1.41 6.28 48.88
C VAL A 157 2.09 5.15 49.64
N THR A 158 2.88 4.32 48.95
CA THR A 158 3.63 3.22 49.58
C THR A 158 4.65 3.75 50.60
N TYR A 159 5.37 4.83 50.26
CA TYR A 159 6.33 5.46 51.15
C TYR A 159 5.67 6.03 52.42
N PHE A 160 4.54 6.73 52.28
CA PHE A 160 3.81 7.28 53.43
C PHE A 160 3.22 6.18 54.32
N ASN A 161 2.69 5.10 53.73
CA ASN A 161 2.19 3.95 54.49
C ASN A 161 3.31 3.26 55.30
N MET A 162 4.51 3.13 54.73
CA MET A 162 5.67 2.59 55.47
C MET A 162 6.06 3.50 56.64
N LEU A 163 6.06 4.81 56.43
CA LEU A 163 6.32 5.79 57.48
C LEU A 163 5.31 5.66 58.63
N ASP A 164 4.01 5.68 58.34
CA ASP A 164 2.97 5.54 59.37
C ASP A 164 3.10 4.24 60.16
N SER A 165 3.45 3.12 59.51
CA SER A 165 3.66 1.84 60.19
C SER A 165 4.89 1.82 61.12
N SER A 166 5.86 2.72 60.92
CA SER A 166 7.07 2.78 61.76
C SER A 166 6.90 3.60 63.03
N TRP A 167 5.83 4.40 63.12
CA TRP A 167 5.50 5.24 64.28
C TRP A 167 4.52 4.57 65.26
N GLN A 168 4.03 3.37 64.94
CA GLN A 168 3.20 2.54 65.83
C GLN A 168 4.05 1.46 66.51
#